data_AF-A0A941F4A3-F1
#
_entry.id   AF-A0A941F4A3-F1
#
_cell.length_a   1.000
_cell.length_b   1.000
_cell.length_c   1.000
_cell.angle_alpha   90.00
_cell.angle_beta   90.00
_cell.angle_gamma   90.00
#
_symmetry.space_group_name_H-M   'P 1'
#
loop_
_entity.id
_entity.type
_entity.pdbx_description
1 polymer ?
#
loop_
_entity_poly.entity_id
_entity_poly.type
_entity_poly.pdbx_seq_one_letter_code
_entity_poly.pdbx_strand_id
1 'polypeptide(L)'
;MRELVLILHIITSLLACFITGTILVRAIGGLANRLQLNKLDVKLPFVATLLLYLQFVLGTFLFVMYMLEFGSGEVTIYAKQVVKGRFWAVEHFILMVFTLVMSHIGWVFAKSNHTPRLIFKKNFLYFGIACAMILISMAMNIVRYAM
;
A
#
# COMPACT_ATOMS: atom_id res chain seq x y z
N MET A 1 -8.50 -12.75 -18.00
CA MET A 1 -9.05 -12.15 -16.76
C MET A 1 -7.95 -11.73 -15.79
N ARG A 2 -7.00 -12.62 -15.45
CA ARG A 2 -5.84 -12.32 -14.58
C ARG A 2 -5.03 -11.09 -14.98
N GLU A 3 -4.64 -10.98 -16.26
CA GLU A 3 -3.84 -9.86 -16.77
C GLU A 3 -4.50 -8.49 -16.55
N LEU A 4 -5.83 -8.42 -16.70
CA LEU A 4 -6.58 -7.18 -16.44
C LEU A 4 -6.53 -6.80 -14.96
N VAL A 5 -6.74 -7.77 -14.05
CA VAL A 5 -6.67 -7.54 -12.60
C VAL A 5 -5.26 -7.11 -12.20
N LEU A 6 -4.23 -7.69 -12.82
CA LEU A 6 -2.83 -7.33 -12.58
C LEU A 6 -2.53 -5.90 -13.01
N ILE A 7 -2.94 -5.49 -14.21
CA ILE A 7 -2.75 -4.11 -14.70
C ILE A 7 -3.46 -3.12 -13.77
N LEU A 8 -4.71 -3.39 -13.39
CA LEU A 8 -5.45 -2.54 -12.45
C LEU A 8 -4.76 -2.45 -11.09
N HIS A 9 -4.22 -3.56 -10.60
CA HIS A 9 -3.48 -3.59 -9.34
C HIS A 9 -2.20 -2.75 -9.41
N ILE A 10 -1.46 -2.80 -10.53
CA ILE A 10 -0.24 -1.98 -10.72
C ILE A 10 -0.58 -0.49 -10.79
N ILE A 11 -1.59 -0.12 -11.59
CA ILE A 11 -2.02 1.28 -11.74
C ILE A 11 -2.48 1.84 -10.38
N THR A 12 -3.31 1.08 -9.65
CA THR A 12 -3.78 1.50 -8.31
C THR A 12 -2.64 1.60 -7.31
N SER A 13 -1.65 0.71 -7.36
CA SER A 13 -0.43 0.78 -6.52
C SER A 13 0.38 2.06 -6.77
N LEU A 14 0.58 2.42 -8.05
CA LEU A 14 1.30 3.64 -8.43
C LEU A 14 0.57 4.90 -7.96
N LEU A 15 -0.76 4.93 -8.16
CA LEU A 15 -1.59 6.03 -7.70
C LEU A 15 -1.59 6.13 -6.16
N ALA A 16 -1.71 5.01 -5.45
CA ALA A 16 -1.66 4.97 -3.99
C ALA A 16 -0.31 5.54 -3.50
N CYS A 17 0.81 5.06 -4.06
CA CYS A 17 2.16 5.54 -3.73
C CYS A 17 2.30 7.05 -3.96
N PHE A 18 1.83 7.55 -5.11
CA PHE A 18 1.88 8.97 -5.43
C PHE A 18 1.09 9.81 -4.42
N ILE A 19 -0.16 9.42 -4.13
CA ILE A 19 -1.02 10.16 -3.19
C ILE A 19 -0.43 10.11 -1.77
N THR A 20 0.03 8.96 -1.28
CA THR A 20 0.68 8.87 0.04
C THR A 20 1.95 9.71 0.11
N GLY A 21 2.72 9.79 -0.98
CA GLY A 21 3.87 10.70 -1.09
C GLY A 21 3.46 12.17 -0.96
N THR A 22 2.38 12.59 -1.64
CA THR A 22 1.89 13.98 -1.53
C THR A 22 1.43 14.33 -0.10
N ILE A 23 0.78 13.38 0.59
CA ILE A 23 0.38 13.55 2.00
C ILE A 23 1.63 13.75 2.87
N LEU A 24 2.69 12.98 2.62
CA LEU A 24 3.93 13.07 3.37
C LEU A 24 4.61 14.44 3.20
N VAL A 25 4.72 14.93 1.97
CA VAL A 25 5.29 16.25 1.65
C VAL A 25 4.50 17.37 2.35
N ARG A 26 3.16 17.30 2.30
CA ARG A 26 2.30 18.27 2.98
C ARG A 26 2.42 18.19 4.49
N ALA A 27 2.52 16.98 5.05
CA ALA A 27 2.69 16.78 6.48
C ALA A 27 4.01 17.36 7.00
N ILE A 28 5.11 17.21 6.25
CA ILE A 28 6.40 17.83 6.55
C ILE A 28 6.27 19.36 6.50
N GLY A 29 5.64 19.91 5.46
CA GLY A 29 5.42 21.36 5.34
C GLY A 29 4.54 21.95 6.45
N GLY A 30 3.52 21.20 6.90
CA GLY A 30 2.66 21.58 8.03
C GLY A 30 3.39 21.50 9.38
N LEU A 31 4.27 20.52 9.57
CA LEU A 31 5.13 20.41 10.76
C LEU A 31 6.18 21.52 10.83
N ALA A 32 6.70 21.96 9.69
CA ALA A 32 7.63 23.08 9.57
C ALA A 32 6.97 24.47 9.70
N ASN A 33 5.68 24.53 10.07
CA ASN A 33 4.85 25.74 10.12
C ASN A 33 4.78 26.54 8.80
N ARG A 34 5.07 25.89 7.66
CA ARG A 34 5.01 26.52 6.33
C ARG A 34 3.65 26.37 5.66
N LEU A 35 2.81 25.46 6.16
CA LEU A 35 1.49 25.18 5.61
C LEU A 35 0.42 25.21 6.71
N GLN A 36 -0.72 25.83 6.40
CA GLN A 36 -1.92 25.77 7.22
C GLN A 36 -2.78 24.57 6.82
N LEU A 37 -3.56 24.05 7.76
CA LEU A 37 -4.48 22.93 7.51
C LEU A 37 -5.54 23.34 6.50
N ASN A 38 -5.62 22.62 5.39
CA ASN A 38 -6.60 22.82 4.35
C ASN A 38 -7.52 21.59 4.24
N LYS A 39 -8.67 21.75 3.57
CA LYS A 39 -9.59 20.66 3.22
C LYS A 39 -8.89 19.52 2.48
N LEU A 40 -7.82 19.81 1.74
CA LEU A 40 -6.99 18.80 1.07
C LEU A 40 -6.30 17.86 2.05
N ASP A 41 -5.89 18.33 3.23
CA ASP A 41 -5.21 17.51 4.25
C ASP A 41 -6.14 16.48 4.93
N VAL A 42 -7.46 16.63 4.71
CA VAL A 42 -8.49 15.68 5.15
C VAL A 42 -8.95 14.80 3.99
N LYS A 43 -9.10 15.37 2.79
CA LYS A 43 -9.54 14.63 1.59
C LYS A 43 -8.48 13.67 1.05
N LEU A 44 -7.20 14.05 1.04
CA LEU A 44 -6.13 13.20 0.52
C LEU A 44 -5.99 11.88 1.31
N PRO A 45 -5.95 11.89 2.67
CA PRO A 45 -5.98 10.67 3.47
C PRO A 45 -7.15 9.73 3.16
N PHE A 46 -8.35 10.29 2.93
CA PHE A 46 -9.53 9.52 2.55
C PHE A 46 -9.32 8.84 1.20
N VAL A 47 -8.91 9.59 0.18
CA VAL A 47 -8.68 9.06 -1.18
C VAL A 47 -7.58 7.99 -1.16
N ALA A 48 -6.47 8.23 -0.47
CA ALA A 48 -5.39 7.25 -0.33
C ALA A 48 -5.88 5.93 0.30
N THR A 49 -6.65 6.04 1.39
CA THR A 49 -7.21 4.87 2.08
C THR A 49 -8.18 4.11 1.19
N LEU A 50 -9.05 4.82 0.46
CA LEU A 50 -9.99 4.20 -0.49
C LEU A 50 -9.26 3.46 -1.61
N LEU A 51 -8.20 4.05 -2.18
CA LEU A 51 -7.37 3.39 -3.19
C LEU A 51 -6.71 2.13 -2.62
N LEU A 52 -6.21 2.17 -1.38
CA LEU A 52 -5.61 1.01 -0.73
C LEU A 52 -6.62 -0.11 -0.48
N TYR A 53 -7.87 0.20 -0.15
CA TYR A 53 -8.94 -0.82 -0.09
C TYR A 53 -9.19 -1.47 -1.45
N LEU A 54 -9.29 -0.66 -2.52
CA LEU A 54 -9.45 -1.19 -3.87
C LEU A 54 -8.26 -2.07 -4.27
N GLN A 55 -7.04 -1.60 -4.00
CA GLN A 55 -5.81 -2.33 -4.26
C GLN A 55 -5.78 -3.66 -3.49
N PHE A 56 -6.19 -3.67 -2.22
CA PHE A 56 -6.28 -4.88 -1.40
C PHE A 56 -7.26 -5.91 -1.95
N VAL A 57 -8.44 -5.48 -2.42
CA VAL A 57 -9.40 -6.36 -3.08
C VAL A 57 -8.79 -6.98 -4.34
N LEU A 58 -8.20 -6.16 -5.21
CA LEU A 58 -7.51 -6.64 -6.42
C LEU A 58 -6.36 -7.59 -6.09
N GLY A 59 -5.56 -7.26 -5.07
CA GLY A 59 -4.45 -8.08 -4.59
C GLY A 59 -4.93 -9.43 -4.03
N THR A 60 -6.07 -9.45 -3.36
CA THR A 60 -6.69 -10.69 -2.86
C THR A 60 -7.14 -11.60 -4.01
N PHE A 61 -7.76 -11.02 -5.05
CA PHE A 61 -8.09 -11.79 -6.27
C PHE A 61 -6.85 -12.41 -6.91
N LEU A 62 -5.77 -11.64 -7.04
CA LEU A 62 -4.50 -12.14 -7.58
C LEU A 62 -3.89 -13.22 -6.68
N PHE A 63 -3.91 -13.04 -5.36
CA PHE A 63 -3.42 -14.01 -4.40
C PHE A 63 -4.13 -15.36 -4.52
N VAL A 64 -5.47 -15.35 -4.60
CA VAL A 64 -6.25 -16.59 -4.75
C VAL A 64 -5.96 -17.26 -6.10
N MET A 65 -5.94 -16.50 -7.20
CA MET A 65 -5.60 -17.03 -8.53
C MET A 65 -4.19 -17.67 -8.53
N TYR A 66 -3.22 -16.98 -7.92
CA TYR A 66 -1.84 -17.45 -7.80
C TYR A 66 -1.73 -18.73 -6.97
N MET A 67 -2.45 -18.84 -5.86
CA MET A 67 -2.42 -20.03 -5.00
C MET A 67 -3.08 -21.25 -5.67
N LEU A 68 -4.14 -21.06 -6.47
CA LEU A 68 -4.78 -22.12 -7.24
C LEU A 68 -3.84 -22.70 -8.31
N GLU A 69 -3.05 -21.84 -8.95
CA GLU A 69 -2.09 -22.22 -10.01
C GLU A 69 -0.97 -23.14 -9.48
N PHE A 70 -0.59 -23.04 -8.21
CA PHE A 70 0.36 -23.98 -7.60
C PHE A 70 -0.27 -25.27 -7.07
N GLY A 71 -1.60 -25.38 -7.04
CA GLY A 71 -2.32 -26.57 -6.55
C GLY A 71 -2.45 -27.67 -7.61
N SER A 72 -2.26 -27.34 -8.90
CA SER A 72 -2.57 -28.21 -10.05
C SER A 72 -1.47 -29.21 -10.44
N GLY A 73 -0.46 -29.46 -9.60
CA GLY A 73 0.36 -30.67 -9.67
C GLY A 73 1.66 -30.65 -10.50
N GLU A 74 2.03 -29.56 -11.18
CA GLU A 74 3.29 -29.46 -11.97
C GLU A 74 4.53 -29.13 -11.11
N VAL A 75 4.66 -29.73 -9.92
CA VAL A 75 5.62 -29.29 -8.88
C VAL A 75 7.03 -29.90 -9.05
N THR A 76 7.24 -30.83 -9.97
CA THR A 76 8.44 -31.70 -9.95
C THR A 76 9.72 -31.09 -10.52
N ILE A 77 9.65 -30.07 -11.38
CA ILE A 77 10.85 -29.52 -12.06
C ILE A 77 11.31 -28.18 -11.45
N TYR A 78 10.40 -27.41 -10.84
CA TYR A 78 10.66 -26.06 -10.32
C TYR A 78 10.32 -25.89 -8.83
N ALA A 79 10.36 -26.97 -8.04
CA ALA A 79 9.94 -26.98 -6.63
C ALA A 79 10.49 -25.80 -5.79
N LYS A 80 11.78 -25.44 -5.97
CA LYS A 80 12.38 -24.29 -5.26
C LYS A 80 11.77 -22.94 -5.64
N GLN A 81 11.43 -22.73 -6.91
CA GLN A 81 10.83 -21.48 -7.38
C GLN A 81 9.36 -21.36 -6.96
N VAL A 82 8.62 -22.47 -7.00
CA VAL A 82 7.25 -22.57 -6.50
C VAL A 82 7.16 -22.19 -5.02
N VAL A 83 8.05 -22.75 -4.19
CA VAL A 83 8.10 -22.42 -2.75
C VAL A 83 8.45 -20.94 -2.54
N LYS A 84 9.48 -20.43 -3.24
CA LYS A 84 9.84 -19.00 -3.20
C LYS A 84 8.68 -18.08 -3.58
N GLY A 85 7.89 -18.45 -4.59
CA GLY A 85 6.72 -17.69 -5.05
C GLY A 85 5.61 -17.64 -4.00
N ARG A 86 5.27 -18.79 -3.41
CA ARG A 86 4.26 -18.87 -2.33
C ARG A 86 4.63 -18.02 -1.11
N PHE A 87 5.90 -18.07 -0.68
CA PHE A 87 6.38 -17.22 0.41
C PHE A 87 6.25 -15.73 0.08
N TRP A 88 6.66 -15.33 -1.13
CA TRP A 88 6.53 -13.93 -1.57
C TRP A 88 5.07 -13.47 -1.57
N ALA A 89 4.15 -14.30 -2.04
CA ALA A 89 2.73 -13.95 -2.07
C ALA A 89 2.17 -13.71 -0.66
N VAL A 90 2.58 -14.52 0.33
CA VAL A 90 2.18 -14.34 1.73
C VAL A 90 2.81 -13.09 2.33
N GLU A 91 4.11 -12.87 2.14
CA GLU A 91 4.83 -11.68 2.64
C GLU A 91 4.22 -10.39 2.07
N HIS A 92 4.00 -10.37 0.75
CA HIS A 92 3.38 -9.25 0.05
C HIS A 92 1.97 -8.98 0.57
N PHE A 93 1.14 -10.02 0.72
CA PHE A 93 -0.22 -9.89 1.24
C PHE A 93 -0.24 -9.33 2.67
N ILE A 94 0.65 -9.80 3.54
CA ILE A 94 0.76 -9.29 4.92
C ILE A 94 1.11 -7.80 4.91
N LEU A 95 2.09 -7.37 4.09
CA LEU A 95 2.43 -5.94 3.97
C LEU A 95 1.25 -5.10 3.49
N MET A 96 0.42 -5.62 2.57
CA MET A 96 -0.79 -4.92 2.14
C MET A 96 -1.78 -4.70 3.28
N VAL A 97 -2.01 -5.72 4.12
CA VAL A 97 -2.89 -5.61 5.29
C VAL A 97 -2.38 -4.55 6.26
N PHE A 98 -1.09 -4.58 6.60
CA PHE A 98 -0.49 -3.58 7.49
C PHE A 98 -0.57 -2.15 6.90
N THR A 99 -0.29 -2.01 5.61
CA THR A 99 -0.40 -0.72 4.90
C THR A 99 -1.83 -0.18 4.98
N LEU A 100 -2.83 -1.03 4.75
CA LEU A 100 -4.24 -0.68 4.80
C LEU A 100 -4.66 -0.22 6.20
N VAL A 101 -4.28 -0.98 7.23
CA VAL A 101 -4.58 -0.64 8.63
C VAL A 101 -3.98 0.71 9.01
N MET A 102 -2.71 0.96 8.67
CA MET A 102 -2.06 2.24 8.99
C MET A 102 -2.69 3.40 8.24
N SER A 103 -3.03 3.24 6.96
CA SER A 103 -3.74 4.26 6.20
C SER A 103 -5.12 4.57 6.80
N HIS A 104 -5.86 3.54 7.20
CA HIS A 104 -7.18 3.70 7.80
C HIS A 104 -7.11 4.47 9.12
N ILE A 105 -6.15 4.14 9.99
CA ILE A 105 -5.90 4.88 11.23
C ILE A 105 -5.54 6.34 10.92
N GLY A 106 -4.65 6.57 9.94
CA GLY A 106 -4.26 7.91 9.49
C GLY A 106 -5.46 8.74 9.03
N TRP A 107 -6.37 8.16 8.27
CA TRP A 107 -7.60 8.83 7.84
C TRP A 107 -8.53 9.18 9.00
N VAL A 108 -8.74 8.26 9.95
CA VAL A 108 -9.57 8.51 11.14
C VAL A 108 -9.02 9.70 11.94
N PHE A 109 -7.70 9.79 12.11
CA PHE A 109 -7.08 10.95 12.76
C PHE A 109 -7.22 12.24 11.96
N ALA A 110 -7.10 12.18 10.63
CA ALA A 110 -7.26 13.35 9.76
C ALA A 110 -8.68 13.93 9.78
N LYS A 111 -9.70 13.09 10.02
CA LYS A 111 -11.11 13.51 10.14
C LYS A 111 -11.45 14.09 11.52
N SER A 112 -10.62 13.85 12.54
CA SER A 112 -10.89 14.26 13.92
C SER A 112 -10.67 15.77 14.14
N ASN A 113 -11.36 16.34 15.14
CA ASN A 113 -11.27 17.76 15.53
C ASN A 113 -10.04 18.06 16.40
N HIS A 114 -8.89 17.48 16.05
CA HIS A 114 -7.64 17.74 16.76
C HIS A 114 -6.97 19.04 16.31
N THR A 115 -5.97 19.49 17.06
CA THR A 115 -5.17 20.65 16.67
C THR A 115 -4.47 20.39 15.33
N PRO A 116 -4.34 21.41 14.45
CA PRO A 116 -3.68 21.27 13.13
C PRO A 116 -2.31 20.60 13.19
N ARG A 117 -1.51 20.95 14.20
CA ARG A 117 -0.17 20.37 14.42
C ARG A 117 -0.21 18.88 14.76
N LEU A 118 -1.21 18.44 15.52
CA LEU A 118 -1.39 17.03 15.83
C LEU A 118 -1.81 16.24 14.60
N ILE A 119 -2.70 16.80 13.76
CA ILE A 119 -3.12 16.19 12.49
C ILE A 119 -1.91 15.99 11.56
N PHE A 120 -1.08 17.02 11.36
CA PHE A 120 0.13 16.88 10.54
C PHE A 120 1.11 15.84 11.09
N LYS A 121 1.32 15.79 12.42
CA LYS A 121 2.18 14.79 13.05
C LYS A 121 1.66 13.36 12.84
N LYS A 122 0.36 13.15 12.98
CA LYS A 122 -0.26 11.84 12.80
C LYS A 122 -0.28 11.43 11.33
N ASN A 123 -0.59 12.35 10.42
CA ASN A 123 -0.50 12.11 8.98
C ASN A 123 0.93 11.72 8.57
N PHE A 124 1.94 12.44 9.06
CA PHE A 124 3.34 12.10 8.80
C PHE A 124 3.69 10.69 9.30
N LEU A 125 3.28 10.34 10.52
CA LEU A 125 3.58 9.03 11.09
C LEU A 125 2.88 7.89 10.35
N TYR A 126 1.54 7.95 10.23
CA TYR A 126 0.76 6.85 9.69
C TYR A 126 0.92 6.71 8.17
N PHE A 127 0.85 7.82 7.42
CA PHE A 127 1.09 7.77 5.98
C PHE A 127 2.57 7.62 5.62
N GLY A 128 3.49 8.01 6.50
CA GLY A 128 4.91 7.70 6.35
C GLY A 128 5.19 6.20 6.45
N ILE A 129 4.63 5.53 7.46
CA ILE A 129 4.73 4.08 7.59
C ILE A 129 4.04 3.39 6.40
N ALA A 130 2.84 3.82 6.02
CA ALA A 130 2.14 3.25 4.86
C ALA A 130 2.94 3.43 3.56
N CYS A 131 3.51 4.62 3.31
CA CYS A 131 4.36 4.88 2.15
C CYS A 131 5.61 4.00 2.15
N ALA A 132 6.29 3.86 3.29
CA ALA A 132 7.44 2.98 3.41
C ALA A 132 7.07 1.51 3.12
N MET A 133 5.94 1.02 3.62
CA MET A 133 5.48 -0.34 3.34
C MET A 133 5.13 -0.56 1.87
N ILE A 134 4.50 0.41 1.20
CA ILE A 134 4.24 0.36 -0.25
C ILE A 134 5.57 0.23 -1.00
N LEU A 135 6.56 1.07 -0.68
CA LEU A 135 7.87 1.04 -1.34
C LEU A 135 8.61 -0.28 -1.11
N ILE A 136 8.64 -0.79 0.12
CA ILE A 136 9.22 -2.11 0.44
C ILE A 136 8.51 -3.19 -0.39
N SER A 137 7.17 -3.15 -0.41
CA SER A 137 6.36 -4.13 -1.13
C SER A 137 6.63 -4.14 -2.64
N MET A 138 6.80 -2.95 -3.24
CA MET A 138 7.18 -2.81 -4.65
C MET A 138 8.63 -3.27 -4.90
N ALA A 139 9.55 -2.95 -4.00
CA ALA A 139 10.96 -3.34 -4.11
C ALA A 139 11.17 -4.86 -4.00
N MET A 140 10.38 -5.56 -3.18
CA MET A 140 10.43 -7.04 -3.08
C MET A 140 10.23 -7.72 -4.43
N ASN A 141 9.46 -7.11 -5.33
CA ASN A 141 9.29 -7.61 -6.69
C ASN A 141 10.59 -7.46 -7.49
N ILE A 142 11.20 -6.26 -7.48
CA ILE A 142 12.42 -5.94 -8.27
C ILE A 142 13.65 -6.72 -7.80
N VAL A 143 13.90 -6.77 -6.49
CA VAL A 143 15.10 -7.40 -5.90
C VAL A 143 15.19 -8.89 -6.22
N ARG A 144 14.05 -9.56 -6.43
CA ARG A 144 14.00 -10.99 -6.79
C ARG A 144 14.19 -11.27 -8.27
N TYR A 145 14.03 -10.29 -9.17
CA TYR A 145 14.39 -10.46 -10.59
C TYR A 145 15.88 -10.16 -10.86
N ALA A 146 16.57 -9.54 -9.90
CA ALA A 146 17.99 -9.20 -10.00
C ALA A 146 18.95 -10.23 -9.34
N MET A 147 18.41 -11.22 -8.62
CA MET A 147 19.15 -12.31 -7.95
C MET A 147 18.69 -13.68 -8.47
#